data_AF-A0A1W7R940-F1
#
_entry.id   AF-A0A1W7R940-F1
#
_cell.length_a   1.000
_cell.length_b   1.000
_cell.length_c   1.000
_cell.angle_alpha   90.00
_cell.angle_beta   90.00
_cell.angle_gamma   90.00
#
_symmetry.space_group_name_H-M   'P 1'
#
loop_
_entity.id
_entity.type
_entity.pdbx_description
1 polymer ?
#
loop_
_entity_poly.entity_id
_entity_poly.type
_entity_poly.pdbx_seq_one_letter_code
_entity_poly.pdbx_strand_id
1 'polypeptide(L)'
;MFRLILFFISVASVYSLSCPCWREPDKTKYCRPPPTNCPLGLTTGPCGCCLQCYKDNGEACGGPWQIIGKCGKGLRCVKETNVGKPKRYYINQMEGVCKPIDTY
;
A
#
# COMPACT_ATOMS: atom_id res chain seq x y z
N MET A 1 32.47 18.71 5.85
CA MET A 1 32.00 17.74 4.83
C MET A 1 30.90 16.80 5.36
N PHE A 2 30.98 16.25 6.58
CA PHE A 2 29.91 15.43 7.19
C PHE A 2 28.52 16.11 7.25
N ARG A 3 28.46 17.43 7.52
CA ARG A 3 27.20 18.18 7.56
C ARG A 3 26.46 18.20 6.21
N LEU A 4 27.19 18.22 5.10
CA LEU A 4 26.58 18.18 3.76
C LEU A 4 26.06 16.78 3.43
N ILE A 5 26.80 15.73 3.81
CA ILE A 5 26.37 14.34 3.64
C ILE A 5 25.08 14.06 4.42
N LEU A 6 24.99 14.51 5.68
CA LEU A 6 23.77 14.41 6.48
C LEU A 6 22.59 15.15 5.85
N PHE A 7 22.84 16.30 5.22
CA PHE A 7 21.81 17.07 4.51
C PHE A 7 21.33 16.38 3.21
N PHE A 8 22.24 15.75 2.46
CA PHE A 8 21.84 14.97 1.27
C PHE A 8 21.04 13.71 1.64
N ILE A 9 21.39 13.03 2.74
CA ILE A 9 20.66 11.84 3.23
C ILE A 9 19.23 12.21 3.68
N SER A 10 19.05 13.35 4.36
CA SER A 10 17.72 13.79 4.79
C SER A 10 16.84 14.15 3.59
N VAL A 11 17.39 14.84 2.58
CA VAL A 11 16.67 15.18 1.34
C VAL A 11 16.25 13.92 0.56
N ALA A 12 17.14 12.93 0.41
CA ALA A 12 16.80 11.67 -0.27
C ALA A 12 15.65 10.92 0.43
N SER A 13 15.57 10.97 1.75
CA SER A 13 14.52 10.30 2.53
C SER A 13 13.13 10.92 2.31
N VAL A 14 13.04 12.22 2.05
CA VAL A 14 11.77 12.91 1.78
C VAL A 14 11.16 12.49 0.45
N TYR A 15 11.98 12.20 -0.56
CA TYR A 15 11.49 11.79 -1.88
C TYR A 15 10.83 10.41 -1.86
N SER A 16 11.25 9.49 -1.00
CA SER A 16 10.66 8.13 -0.91
C SER A 16 9.20 8.11 -0.43
N LEU A 17 8.75 9.14 0.27
CA LEU A 17 7.35 9.28 0.70
C LEU A 17 6.53 10.22 -0.20
N SER A 18 7.15 10.78 -1.25
CA SER A 18 6.48 11.65 -2.19
C SER A 18 5.76 10.83 -3.28
N CYS A 19 4.62 11.32 -3.75
CA CYS A 19 3.88 10.74 -4.87
C CYS A 19 4.07 11.61 -6.12
N PRO A 20 5.25 11.60 -6.76
CA PRO A 20 5.57 12.49 -7.90
C PRO A 20 4.67 12.25 -9.11
N CYS A 21 4.13 11.04 -9.22
CA CYS A 21 3.26 10.60 -10.29
C CYS A 21 1.88 11.30 -10.37
N TRP A 22 1.44 12.03 -9.34
CA TRP A 22 0.15 12.75 -9.40
C TRP A 22 0.13 13.93 -10.37
N ARG A 23 1.28 14.58 -10.57
CA ARG A 23 1.39 15.75 -11.45
C ARG A 23 1.89 15.39 -12.85
N GLU A 24 2.32 14.15 -13.06
CA GLU A 24 2.87 13.69 -14.33
C GLU A 24 1.75 13.07 -15.19
N PRO A 25 1.46 13.61 -16.39
CA PRO A 25 0.51 13.00 -17.32
C PRO A 25 0.97 11.63 -17.82
N ASP A 26 2.28 11.45 -18.03
CA ASP A 26 2.86 10.15 -18.40
C ASP A 26 3.26 9.33 -17.16
N LYS A 27 2.32 8.49 -16.72
CA LYS A 27 2.50 7.63 -15.55
C LYS A 27 3.62 6.59 -15.73
N THR A 28 4.03 6.27 -16.95
CA THR A 28 5.04 5.23 -17.22
C THR A 28 6.43 5.62 -16.75
N LYS A 29 6.68 6.92 -16.55
CA LYS A 29 7.94 7.46 -16.01
C LYS A 29 8.21 7.05 -14.56
N TYR A 30 7.14 6.83 -13.79
CA TYR A 30 7.22 6.51 -12.35
C TYR A 30 6.65 5.13 -12.02
N CYS A 31 5.75 4.61 -12.85
CA CYS A 31 5.08 3.34 -12.64
C CYS A 31 5.66 2.26 -13.55
N ARG A 32 5.79 1.06 -13.00
CA ARG A 32 6.05 -0.13 -13.81
C ARG A 32 4.85 -0.42 -14.73
N PRO A 33 5.07 -1.17 -15.83
CA PRO A 33 3.98 -1.67 -16.65
C PRO A 33 2.95 -2.42 -15.79
N PRO A 34 1.65 -2.29 -16.12
CA PRO A 34 0.62 -2.97 -15.35
C PRO A 34 0.85 -4.48 -15.37
N PRO A 35 0.72 -5.16 -14.21
CA PRO A 35 0.82 -6.61 -14.17
C PRO A 35 -0.31 -7.24 -14.99
N THR A 36 0.03 -8.25 -15.79
CA THR A 36 -0.92 -8.94 -16.70
C THR A 36 -1.68 -10.08 -16.02
N ASN A 37 -1.06 -10.73 -15.03
CA ASN A 37 -1.64 -11.88 -14.32
C ASN A 37 -2.21 -11.46 -12.96
N CYS A 38 -3.32 -10.73 -12.97
CA CYS A 38 -4.03 -10.38 -11.74
C CYS A 38 -5.39 -11.11 -11.66
N PRO A 39 -5.50 -12.21 -10.90
CA PRO A 39 -6.71 -13.04 -10.87
C PRO A 39 -7.94 -12.29 -10.36
N LEU A 40 -7.74 -11.36 -9.42
CA LEU A 40 -8.79 -10.53 -8.84
C LEU A 40 -8.85 -9.12 -9.46
N GLY A 41 -8.13 -8.88 -10.55
CA GLY A 41 -8.05 -7.59 -11.24
C GLY A 41 -7.01 -6.63 -10.65
N LEU A 42 -7.04 -5.39 -11.15
CA LEU A 42 -6.08 -4.34 -10.83
C LEU A 42 -6.64 -3.33 -9.85
N THR A 43 -5.79 -2.90 -8.93
CA THR A 43 -6.00 -1.77 -8.02
C THR A 43 -4.91 -0.73 -8.22
N THR A 44 -5.11 0.45 -7.66
CA THR A 44 -4.05 1.44 -7.49
C THR A 44 -3.32 1.24 -6.17
N GLY A 45 -2.01 1.47 -6.19
CA GLY A 45 -1.16 1.48 -5.00
C GLY A 45 -1.43 2.67 -4.05
N PRO A 46 -0.57 2.90 -3.04
CA PRO A 46 -0.79 3.91 -1.99
C PRO A 46 -0.90 5.34 -2.55
N CYS A 47 -0.13 5.66 -3.58
CA CYS A 47 -0.20 6.96 -4.27
C CYS A 47 -1.40 7.08 -5.23
N GLY A 48 -2.22 6.04 -5.43
CA GLY A 48 -3.37 6.13 -6.32
C GLY A 48 -3.06 6.23 -7.82
N CYS A 49 -1.79 6.08 -8.23
CA CYS A 49 -1.37 6.25 -9.63
C CYS A 49 -0.99 4.92 -10.31
N CYS A 50 -0.07 4.17 -9.71
CA CYS A 50 0.44 2.94 -10.31
C CYS A 50 -0.51 1.77 -10.08
N LEU A 51 -0.68 0.95 -11.12
CA LEU A 51 -1.51 -0.25 -11.08
C LEU A 51 -0.75 -1.41 -10.43
N GLN A 52 -1.45 -2.14 -9.59
CA GLN A 52 -0.98 -3.32 -8.85
C GLN A 52 -2.10 -4.36 -8.82
N CYS A 53 -1.80 -5.63 -8.64
CA CYS A 53 -2.86 -6.62 -8.46
C CYS A 53 -3.53 -6.46 -7.10
N TYR A 54 -4.83 -6.75 -7.05
CA TYR A 54 -5.50 -7.01 -5.78
C TYR A 54 -4.88 -8.24 -5.09
N LYS A 55 -4.92 -8.23 -3.75
CA LYS A 55 -4.51 -9.33 -2.89
C LYS A 55 -5.62 -10.38 -2.80
N ASP A 56 -5.22 -11.65 -2.92
CA ASP A 56 -6.06 -12.83 -2.83
C ASP A 56 -6.23 -13.32 -1.38
N ASN A 57 -7.11 -14.29 -1.18
CA ASN A 57 -7.38 -14.90 0.11
C ASN A 57 -6.10 -15.50 0.72
N GLY A 58 -5.84 -15.18 1.98
CA GLY A 58 -4.63 -15.62 2.69
C GLY A 58 -3.41 -14.73 2.47
N GLU A 59 -3.43 -13.77 1.54
CA GLU A 59 -2.31 -12.84 1.36
C GLU A 59 -2.30 -11.70 2.39
N ALA A 60 -1.10 -11.21 2.67
CA ALA A 60 -0.88 -10.03 3.50
C ALA A 60 -1.47 -8.75 2.87
N CYS A 61 -2.07 -7.90 3.70
CA CYS A 61 -2.75 -6.67 3.30
C CYS A 61 -2.64 -5.55 4.33
N GLY A 62 -2.97 -4.33 3.92
CA GLY A 62 -3.00 -3.18 4.83
C GLY A 62 -1.63 -2.55 5.03
N GLY A 63 -1.23 -2.34 6.28
CA GLY A 63 -0.08 -1.51 6.63
C GLY A 63 -0.36 0.00 6.49
N PRO A 64 0.62 0.86 6.85
CA PRO A 64 0.50 2.30 6.69
C PRO A 64 0.18 2.67 5.24
N TRP A 65 -0.84 3.51 4.99
CA TRP A 65 -1.30 3.89 3.65
C TRP A 65 -1.62 2.72 2.69
N GLN A 66 -1.87 1.52 3.22
CA GLN A 66 -2.09 0.31 2.41
C GLN A 66 -0.88 -0.10 1.55
N ILE A 67 0.35 0.17 2.00
CA ILE A 67 1.58 -0.17 1.25
C ILE A 67 1.73 -1.68 1.00
N ILE A 68 1.13 -2.53 1.83
CA ILE A 68 1.23 -4.00 1.70
C ILE A 68 0.27 -4.51 0.60
N GLY A 69 -0.83 -3.81 0.39
CA GLY A 69 -1.80 -4.10 -0.65
C GLY A 69 -3.25 -4.00 -0.20
N LYS A 70 -4.15 -4.08 -1.18
CA LYS A 70 -5.60 -4.05 -1.00
C LYS A 70 -6.18 -5.40 -1.42
N CYS A 71 -7.08 -5.95 -0.62
CA CYS A 71 -7.77 -7.19 -0.96
C CYS A 71 -8.73 -7.00 -2.13
N GLY A 72 -8.89 -8.05 -2.94
CA GLY A 72 -9.84 -8.07 -4.05
C GLY A 72 -11.30 -8.06 -3.63
N LYS A 73 -12.20 -8.02 -4.62
CA LYS A 73 -13.64 -8.01 -4.39
C LYS A 73 -14.07 -9.26 -3.61
N GLY A 74 -14.94 -9.09 -2.61
CA GLY A 74 -15.42 -10.18 -1.75
C GLY A 74 -14.48 -10.55 -0.60
N LEU A 75 -13.32 -9.89 -0.50
CA LEU A 75 -12.36 -10.08 0.58
C LEU A 75 -12.25 -8.82 1.45
N ARG A 76 -11.99 -8.99 2.74
CA ARG A 76 -11.65 -7.91 3.68
C ARG A 76 -10.30 -8.16 4.31
N CYS A 77 -9.58 -7.08 4.61
CA CYS A 77 -8.31 -7.15 5.31
C CYS A 77 -8.56 -7.32 6.81
N VAL A 78 -8.39 -8.53 7.32
CA VAL A 78 -8.59 -8.89 8.73
C VAL A 78 -7.29 -8.66 9.50
N LYS A 79 -7.35 -7.88 10.57
CA LYS A 79 -6.19 -7.51 11.38
C LYS A 79 -6.33 -8.11 12.77
N GLU A 80 -5.27 -8.74 13.25
CA GLU A 80 -5.25 -9.32 14.59
C GLU A 80 -5.14 -8.22 15.64
N THR A 81 -6.19 -8.00 16.41
CA THR A 81 -6.19 -7.06 17.53
C THR A 81 -6.03 -7.85 18.84
N ASN A 82 -4.84 -8.41 19.06
CA ASN A 82 -4.53 -9.21 20.27
C ASN A 82 -4.22 -8.34 21.51
N VAL A 83 -4.33 -7.02 21.40
CA VAL A 83 -3.98 -6.07 22.47
C VAL A 83 -5.17 -5.12 22.66
N GLY A 84 -5.63 -4.97 23.90
CA GLY A 84 -6.90 -4.34 24.29
C GLY A 84 -7.34 -3.14 23.44
N LYS A 85 -8.63 -3.13 23.04
CA LYS A 85 -9.34 -2.11 22.25
C LYS A 85 -8.42 -1.03 21.64
N PRO A 86 -7.60 -1.37 20.63
CA PRO A 86 -6.69 -0.41 20.04
C PRO A 86 -7.51 0.68 19.35
N LYS A 87 -7.10 1.95 19.46
CA LYS A 87 -7.80 3.03 18.75
C LYS A 87 -7.80 2.72 17.25
N ARG A 88 -8.91 3.05 16.56
CA ARG A 88 -9.10 2.78 15.12
C ARG A 88 -7.94 3.24 14.23
N TYR A 89 -7.26 4.33 14.61
CA TYR A 89 -6.07 4.83 13.94
C TYR A 89 -4.93 3.80 13.89
N TYR A 90 -4.65 3.12 15.01
CA TYR A 90 -3.61 2.09 15.07
C TYR A 90 -3.99 0.86 14.25
N ILE A 91 -5.26 0.43 14.34
CA ILE A 91 -5.77 -0.70 13.57
C ILE A 91 -5.59 -0.45 12.07
N ASN A 92 -5.86 0.75 11.58
CA ASN A 92 -5.73 1.06 10.15
C ASN A 92 -4.30 0.95 9.63
N GLN A 93 -3.28 1.11 10.48
CA GLN A 93 -1.87 1.01 10.11
C GLN A 93 -1.29 -0.39 10.26
N MET A 94 -2.00 -1.31 10.91
CA MET A 94 -1.53 -2.69 11.06
C MET A 94 -1.62 -3.47 9.74
N GLU A 95 -0.70 -4.40 9.58
CA GLU A 95 -0.80 -5.48 8.61
C GLU A 95 -1.92 -6.44 9.02
N GLY A 96 -2.53 -7.07 8.03
CA GLY A 96 -3.54 -8.10 8.20
C GLY A 96 -3.49 -9.12 7.08
N VAL A 97 -4.50 -9.97 7.03
CA VAL A 97 -4.64 -11.01 6.02
C VAL A 97 -6.00 -10.88 5.33
N CYS A 98 -6.01 -11.00 4.01
CA CYS A 98 -7.25 -11.01 3.25
C CYS A 98 -8.06 -12.26 3.56
N LYS A 99 -9.32 -12.09 3.99
CA LYS A 99 -10.27 -13.18 4.22
C LYS A 99 -11.62 -12.88 3.57
N PRO A 100 -12.44 -13.90 3.25
CA PRO A 100 -13.80 -13.69 2.75
C PRO A 100 -14.62 -12.77 3.66
N ILE A 101 -15.44 -11.94 3.04
CA ILE A 101 -16.48 -11.21 3.75
C ILE A 101 -17.59 -12.24 4.00
N ASP A 102 -17.78 -12.65 5.26
CA ASP A 102 -18.91 -13.49 5.64
C ASP A 102 -20.20 -12.78 5.23
N THR A 103 -20.84 -13.30 4.19
CA THR A 103 -22.15 -12.83 3.71
C THR A 103 -23.17 -13.56 4.56
N TYR A 104 -23.59 -12.95 5.67
CA TYR A 104 -24.75 -13.38 6.44
C TYR A 104 -26.04 -13.05 5.70
#